data_AF-A0A4V1UPE1-F1
#
_entry.id   AF-A0A4V1UPE1-F1
#
_cell.length_a   1.000
_cell.length_b   1.000
_cell.length_c   1.000
_cell.angle_alpha   90.00
_cell.angle_beta   90.00
_cell.angle_gamma   90.00
#
_symmetry.space_group_name_H-M   'P 1'
#
loop_
_entity.id
_entity.type
_entity.pdbx_description
1 polymer ?
#
loop_
_entity_poly.entity_id
_entity_poly.type
_entity_poly.pdbx_seq_one_letter_code
_entity_poly.pdbx_strand_id
1 'polypeptide(L)'
;MKDNFSHASEKYAQYRPVYPGALYEFLLSKLKARDRAWDCGTGNGQVAAELAKHFKKVYGTDISANQLKHAIQRENIIYSKENSANTSFPSDFFDLIIVAQAIHWFNFNRFYDQVVRTAKNDAVFAAVGYGLLQVDEPTDKIIRRFYQDITGPYWDAERKYIDENYETIPFPFEEFEVPAMKIETNWNLDELTGFLRTWSAVKHY
;
A
#
# COMPACT_ATOMS: atom_id res chain seq x y z
N MET A 1 3.33 0.75 -13.62
CA MET A 1 2.40 0.12 -12.68
C MET A 1 1.52 -0.84 -13.47
N LYS A 2 1.48 -2.11 -13.06
CA LYS A 2 0.62 -3.15 -13.66
C LYS A 2 -0.79 -3.05 -13.05
N ASP A 3 -1.84 -3.36 -13.83
CA ASP A 3 -3.23 -3.37 -13.36
C ASP A 3 -3.67 -4.79 -12.95
N ASN A 4 -3.38 -5.18 -11.71
CA ASN A 4 -3.66 -6.52 -11.19
C ASN A 4 -5.01 -6.62 -10.43
N PHE A 5 -5.70 -5.49 -10.20
CA PHE A 5 -6.83 -5.41 -9.26
C PHE A 5 -8.10 -4.76 -9.83
N SER A 6 -8.15 -4.42 -11.12
CA SER A 6 -9.34 -3.83 -11.74
C SER A 6 -10.57 -4.74 -11.78
N HIS A 7 -10.43 -6.06 -11.91
CA HIS A 7 -11.58 -6.96 -12.12
C HIS A 7 -12.26 -7.51 -10.85
N ALA A 8 -11.80 -7.17 -9.63
CA ALA A 8 -12.36 -7.71 -8.38
C ALA A 8 -12.24 -6.76 -7.16
N SER A 9 -12.44 -5.46 -7.36
CA SER A 9 -12.26 -4.42 -6.34
C SER A 9 -13.11 -4.59 -5.08
N GLU A 10 -14.35 -5.06 -5.21
CA GLU A 10 -15.29 -5.20 -4.07
C GLU A 10 -14.85 -6.28 -3.07
N LYS A 11 -14.46 -7.47 -3.55
CA LYS A 11 -13.92 -8.55 -2.69
C LYS A 11 -12.56 -8.17 -2.11
N TYR A 12 -11.76 -7.41 -2.85
CA TYR A 12 -10.47 -6.91 -2.36
C TYR A 12 -10.65 -6.01 -1.13
N ALA A 13 -11.64 -5.12 -1.15
CA ALA A 13 -11.95 -4.21 -0.06
C ALA A 13 -12.37 -4.93 1.23
N GLN A 14 -13.13 -6.02 1.09
CA GLN A 14 -13.77 -6.71 2.22
C GLN A 14 -12.81 -7.54 3.06
N TYR A 15 -11.81 -8.17 2.44
CA TYR A 15 -10.97 -9.18 3.11
C TYR A 15 -9.52 -8.74 3.33
N ARG A 16 -9.11 -7.57 2.84
CA ARG A 16 -7.75 -7.07 3.03
C ARG A 16 -7.58 -6.54 4.46
N PRO A 17 -6.50 -6.93 5.17
CA PRO A 17 -6.23 -6.46 6.51
C PRO A 17 -5.97 -4.95 6.52
N VAL A 18 -6.36 -4.30 7.62
CA VAL A 18 -6.16 -2.86 7.85
C VAL A 18 -4.86 -2.64 8.61
N TYR A 19 -4.08 -1.62 8.22
CA TYR A 19 -2.88 -1.25 8.94
C TYR A 19 -3.17 -0.83 10.39
N PRO A 20 -2.30 -1.15 11.35
CA PRO A 20 -2.53 -0.83 12.75
C PRO A 20 -2.46 0.69 12.99
N GLY A 21 -3.19 1.18 14.00
CA GLY A 21 -3.10 2.58 14.45
C GLY A 21 -1.66 3.02 14.74
N ALA A 22 -0.83 2.11 15.26
CA ALA A 22 0.58 2.33 15.54
C ALA A 22 1.40 2.79 14.32
N LEU A 23 1.05 2.35 13.10
CA LEU A 23 1.68 2.83 11.87
C LEU A 23 1.44 4.33 11.69
N TYR A 24 0.18 4.74 11.80
CA TYR A 24 -0.20 6.13 11.62
C TYR A 24 0.34 7.00 12.74
N GLU A 25 0.28 6.55 14.00
CA GLU A 25 0.88 7.25 15.14
C GLU A 25 2.37 7.50 14.92
N PHE A 26 3.11 6.48 14.48
CA PHE A 26 4.53 6.60 14.17
C PHE A 26 4.78 7.60 13.03
N LEU A 27 4.10 7.48 11.89
CA LEU A 27 4.26 8.40 10.77
C LEU A 27 3.95 9.85 11.20
N LEU A 28 2.84 10.05 11.90
CA LEU A 28 2.42 11.36 12.38
C LEU A 28 3.41 11.98 13.38
N SER A 29 4.17 11.17 14.12
CA SER A 29 5.23 11.63 15.04
C SER A 29 6.45 12.18 14.31
N LYS A 30 6.67 11.79 13.04
CA LYS A 30 7.79 12.25 12.22
C LYS A 30 7.52 13.54 11.45
N LEU A 31 6.26 13.97 11.40
CA LEU A 31 5.83 15.11 10.59
C LEU A 31 5.85 16.43 11.37
N LYS A 32 6.40 17.48 10.75
CA LYS A 32 6.33 18.86 11.25
C LYS A 32 4.99 19.54 10.94
N ALA A 33 4.34 19.15 9.84
CA ALA A 33 3.07 19.68 9.38
C ALA A 33 2.18 18.57 8.82
N ARG A 34 0.87 18.81 8.79
CA ARG A 34 -0.16 17.83 8.38
C ARG A 34 -1.19 18.49 7.46
N ASP A 35 -0.71 19.30 6.52
CA ASP A 35 -1.59 19.97 5.57
C ASP A 35 -2.03 19.00 4.48
N ARG A 36 -1.08 18.28 3.87
CA ARG A 36 -1.30 17.49 2.65
C ARG A 36 -0.58 16.15 2.70
N ALA A 37 -1.33 15.08 2.54
CA ALA A 37 -0.79 13.74 2.32
C ALA A 37 -1.10 13.24 0.90
N TRP A 38 -0.18 12.46 0.33
CA TRP A 38 -0.37 11.72 -0.91
C TRP A 38 -0.32 10.21 -0.64
N ASP A 39 -1.43 9.51 -0.88
CA ASP A 39 -1.52 8.06 -0.92
C ASP A 39 -1.42 7.57 -2.38
N CYS A 40 -0.26 7.04 -2.76
CA CYS A 40 0.04 6.65 -4.13
C CYS A 40 -0.14 5.15 -4.34
N GLY A 41 -0.92 4.76 -5.35
CA GLY A 41 -1.44 3.39 -5.46
C GLY A 41 -2.52 3.14 -4.41
N THR A 42 -3.40 4.12 -4.20
CA THR A 42 -4.38 4.17 -3.11
C THR A 42 -5.41 3.03 -3.17
N GLY A 43 -5.58 2.37 -4.33
CA GLY A 43 -6.61 1.38 -4.54
C GLY A 43 -8.00 1.95 -4.26
N ASN A 44 -8.72 1.31 -3.35
CA ASN A 44 -10.03 1.75 -2.86
C ASN A 44 -9.93 2.75 -1.68
N GLY A 45 -8.77 3.34 -1.43
CA GLY A 45 -8.65 4.45 -0.50
C GLY A 45 -8.63 4.10 0.98
N GLN A 46 -8.28 2.86 1.36
CA GLN A 46 -8.20 2.45 2.77
C GLN A 46 -7.22 3.34 3.56
N VAL A 47 -6.01 3.54 3.04
CA VAL A 47 -4.99 4.38 3.70
C VAL A 47 -5.38 5.85 3.63
N ALA A 48 -5.81 6.35 2.46
CA ALA A 48 -6.33 7.70 2.31
C ALA A 48 -7.43 8.05 3.32
N ALA A 49 -8.37 7.14 3.57
CA ALA A 49 -9.45 7.33 4.53
C ALA A 49 -8.98 7.44 5.99
N GLU A 50 -7.91 6.74 6.35
CA GLU A 50 -7.31 6.86 7.68
C GLU A 50 -6.53 8.17 7.81
N LEU A 51 -5.73 8.52 6.80
CA LEU A 51 -5.00 9.79 6.76
C LEU A 51 -5.94 11.00 6.82
N ALA A 52 -7.13 10.90 6.24
CA ALA A 52 -8.13 11.95 6.24
C ALA A 52 -8.58 12.39 7.64
N LYS A 53 -8.37 11.56 8.67
CA LYS A 53 -8.63 11.92 10.07
C LYS A 53 -7.59 12.89 10.65
N HIS A 54 -6.42 12.98 10.04
CA HIS A 54 -5.25 13.66 10.60
C HIS A 54 -4.70 14.79 9.71
N PHE A 55 -5.05 14.80 8.42
CA PHE A 55 -4.57 15.78 7.45
C PHE A 55 -5.68 16.73 6.99
N LYS A 56 -5.32 17.97 6.66
CA LYS A 56 -6.28 18.94 6.09
C LYS A 56 -6.78 18.50 4.72
N LYS A 57 -5.92 17.92 3.89
CA LYS A 57 -6.26 17.32 2.59
C LYS A 57 -5.47 16.05 2.34
N VAL A 58 -6.11 15.07 1.72
CA VAL A 58 -5.47 13.83 1.28
C VAL A 58 -5.72 13.66 -0.22
N TYR A 59 -4.67 13.29 -0.94
CA TYR A 59 -4.70 13.02 -2.36
C TYR A 59 -4.47 11.53 -2.57
N GLY A 60 -5.46 10.82 -3.11
CA GLY A 60 -5.33 9.40 -3.43
C GLY A 60 -5.18 9.23 -4.93
N THR A 61 -4.09 8.59 -5.38
CA THR A 61 -3.90 8.31 -6.81
C THR A 61 -3.81 6.82 -7.09
N ASP A 62 -4.42 6.40 -8.20
CA ASP A 62 -4.30 5.02 -8.70
C ASP A 62 -4.41 5.02 -10.23
N ILE A 63 -3.83 4.02 -10.90
CA ILE A 63 -4.01 3.84 -12.35
C ILE A 63 -5.37 3.23 -12.67
N SER A 64 -6.01 2.58 -11.71
CA SER A 64 -7.26 1.85 -11.90
C SER A 64 -8.46 2.75 -11.59
N ALA A 65 -9.12 3.23 -12.64
CA ALA A 65 -10.37 3.98 -12.49
C ALA A 65 -11.45 3.17 -11.75
N ASN A 66 -11.41 1.84 -11.84
CA ASN A 66 -12.35 0.98 -11.13
C ASN A 66 -12.08 0.95 -9.62
N GLN A 67 -10.81 0.94 -9.20
CA GLN A 67 -10.45 1.06 -7.78
C GLN A 67 -10.93 2.40 -7.22
N LEU A 68 -10.65 3.50 -7.91
CA LEU A 68 -11.06 4.85 -7.50
C LEU A 68 -12.58 5.02 -7.44
N LYS A 69 -13.33 4.38 -8.35
CA LYS A 69 -14.80 4.40 -8.33
C LYS A 69 -15.38 3.83 -7.03
N HIS A 70 -14.71 2.84 -6.44
CA HIS A 70 -15.14 2.19 -5.20
C HIS A 70 -14.36 2.71 -3.99
N ALA A 71 -13.64 3.83 -4.14
CA ALA A 71 -12.83 4.35 -3.06
C ALA A 71 -13.67 4.96 -1.94
N ILE A 72 -13.20 4.82 -0.70
CA ILE A 72 -13.87 5.36 0.48
C ILE A 72 -13.93 6.89 0.40
N GLN A 73 -15.13 7.46 0.45
CA GLN A 73 -15.31 8.91 0.35
C GLN A 73 -15.21 9.60 1.72
N ARG A 74 -14.49 10.73 1.75
CA ARG A 74 -14.43 11.71 2.84
C ARG A 74 -14.32 13.11 2.23
N GLU A 75 -14.79 14.12 2.94
CA GLU A 75 -14.88 15.51 2.45
C GLU A 75 -13.52 16.11 2.04
N ASN A 76 -12.44 15.67 2.68
CA ASN A 76 -11.09 16.17 2.48
C ASN A 76 -10.19 15.24 1.65
N ILE A 77 -10.75 14.23 0.98
CA ILE A 77 -10.00 13.37 0.07
C ILE A 77 -10.28 13.77 -1.39
N ILE A 78 -9.22 13.85 -2.19
CA ILE A 78 -9.29 14.09 -3.63
C ILE A 78 -8.67 12.88 -4.33
N TYR A 79 -9.49 12.16 -5.09
CA TYR A 79 -9.03 11.03 -5.90
C TYR A 79 -8.77 11.47 -7.35
N SER A 80 -7.62 11.06 -7.91
CA SER A 80 -7.32 11.25 -9.33
C SER A 80 -6.67 10.02 -9.95
N LYS A 81 -7.01 9.74 -11.21
CA LYS A 81 -6.39 8.66 -11.99
C LYS A 81 -5.03 9.13 -12.50
N GLU A 82 -3.96 8.70 -11.85
CA GLU A 82 -2.59 9.12 -12.19
C GLU A 82 -1.61 7.95 -12.13
N ASN A 83 -0.53 8.07 -12.89
CA ASN A 83 0.59 7.13 -12.84
C ASN A 83 1.60 7.61 -11.81
N SER A 84 2.11 6.73 -10.95
CA SER A 84 3.11 7.07 -9.93
C SER A 84 4.38 7.71 -10.52
N ALA A 85 4.71 7.42 -11.78
CA ALA A 85 5.87 7.98 -12.47
C ALA A 85 5.64 9.37 -13.11
N ASN A 86 4.40 9.87 -13.15
CA ASN A 86 4.09 11.17 -13.73
C ASN A 86 2.79 11.73 -13.15
N THR A 87 2.92 12.68 -12.24
CA THR A 87 1.79 13.26 -11.50
C THR A 87 1.53 14.71 -11.87
N SER A 88 0.29 15.15 -11.70
CA SER A 88 -0.16 16.51 -11.97
C SER A 88 0.08 17.49 -10.81
N PHE A 89 0.65 17.01 -9.69
CA PHE A 89 0.86 17.81 -8.49
C PHE A 89 1.92 18.89 -8.66
N PRO A 90 1.78 20.06 -7.99
CA PRO A 90 2.84 21.05 -7.89
C PRO A 90 4.09 20.52 -7.18
N SER A 91 5.21 21.23 -7.35
CA SER A 91 6.38 21.00 -6.50
C SER A 91 6.14 21.46 -5.05
N ASP A 92 6.91 20.94 -4.09
CA ASP A 92 6.89 21.36 -2.68
C ASP A 92 5.47 21.35 -2.07
N PHE A 93 4.74 20.26 -2.29
CA PHE A 93 3.30 20.21 -2.08
C PHE A 93 2.87 19.34 -0.90
N PHE A 94 3.53 18.20 -0.67
CA PHE A 94 3.14 17.20 0.33
C PHE A 94 4.01 17.21 1.57
N ASP A 95 3.38 17.00 2.73
CA ASP A 95 4.06 16.75 4.00
C ASP A 95 4.34 15.24 4.20
N LEU A 96 3.44 14.39 3.68
CA LEU A 96 3.56 12.94 3.71
C LEU A 96 3.29 12.37 2.31
N ILE A 97 4.15 11.47 1.86
CA ILE A 97 3.93 10.63 0.69
C ILE A 97 3.98 9.18 1.16
N ILE A 98 2.94 8.40 0.92
CA ILE A 98 2.87 7.00 1.32
C ILE A 98 2.51 6.12 0.13
N VAL A 99 3.15 4.96 0.06
CA VAL A 99 2.77 3.87 -0.85
C VAL A 99 2.52 2.64 0.01
N ALA A 100 1.28 2.16 0.02
CA ALA A 100 0.88 1.03 0.84
C ALA A 100 0.57 -0.19 -0.03
N GLN A 101 1.45 -1.20 0.01
CA GLN A 101 1.34 -2.47 -0.69
C GLN A 101 1.35 -2.37 -2.23
N ALA A 102 1.94 -1.29 -2.80
CA ALA A 102 1.95 -1.07 -4.25
C ALA A 102 3.33 -0.78 -4.86
N ILE A 103 4.33 -0.39 -4.07
CA ILE A 103 5.58 0.19 -4.60
C ILE A 103 6.36 -0.77 -5.51
N HIS A 104 6.25 -2.07 -5.27
CA HIS A 104 6.88 -3.12 -6.06
C HIS A 104 6.41 -3.14 -7.52
N TRP A 105 5.28 -2.52 -7.85
CA TRP A 105 4.79 -2.39 -9.23
C TRP A 105 5.31 -1.15 -9.96
N PHE A 106 6.09 -0.30 -9.29
CA PHE A 106 6.44 1.03 -9.79
C PHE A 106 7.77 1.00 -10.55
N ASN A 107 7.97 2.02 -11.39
CA ASN A 107 9.32 2.34 -11.86
C ASN A 107 9.97 3.19 -10.76
N PHE A 108 10.90 2.60 -10.00
CA PHE A 108 11.49 3.26 -8.82
C PHE A 108 12.09 4.63 -9.14
N ASN A 109 12.95 4.72 -10.16
CA ASN A 109 13.63 5.97 -10.51
C ASN A 109 12.63 7.09 -10.82
N ARG A 110 11.69 6.84 -11.74
CA ARG A 110 10.69 7.85 -12.11
C ARG A 110 9.74 8.19 -10.98
N PHE A 111 9.41 7.22 -10.13
CA PHE A 111 8.57 7.47 -8.95
C PHE A 111 9.32 8.35 -7.95
N TYR A 112 10.59 8.06 -7.65
CA TYR A 112 11.38 8.88 -6.74
C TYR A 112 11.64 10.29 -7.27
N ASP A 113 11.74 10.49 -8.58
CA ASP A 113 11.74 11.84 -9.17
C ASP A 113 10.45 12.61 -8.82
N GLN A 114 9.29 11.93 -8.80
CA GLN A 114 8.03 12.54 -8.37
C GLN A 114 7.99 12.79 -6.87
N VAL A 115 8.52 11.86 -6.05
CA VAL A 115 8.63 12.02 -4.59
C VAL A 115 9.46 13.27 -4.28
N VAL A 116 10.68 13.37 -4.82
CA VAL A 116 11.58 14.51 -4.61
C VAL A 116 10.94 15.83 -5.07
N ARG A 117 10.32 15.83 -6.25
CA ARG A 117 9.71 17.04 -6.80
C ARG A 117 8.54 17.55 -5.96
N THR A 118 7.68 16.65 -5.49
CA THR A 118 6.40 17.01 -4.85
C THR A 118 6.45 17.06 -3.33
N ALA A 119 7.48 16.48 -2.72
CA ALA A 119 7.77 16.61 -1.29
C ALA A 119 8.14 18.04 -0.93
N LYS A 120 7.60 18.54 0.20
CA LYS A 120 8.17 19.73 0.86
C LYS A 120 9.50 19.40 1.53
N ASN A 121 10.22 20.44 1.94
CA ASN A 121 11.29 20.29 2.92
C ASN A 121 10.79 19.56 4.18
N ASP A 122 11.57 18.58 4.65
CA ASP A 122 11.25 17.71 5.79
C ASP A 122 10.00 16.82 5.60
N ALA A 123 9.51 16.63 4.37
CA ALA A 123 8.44 15.68 4.13
C ALA A 123 8.89 14.25 4.42
N VAL A 124 7.96 13.41 4.83
CA VAL A 124 8.21 11.98 5.05
C VAL A 124 7.71 11.20 3.84
N PHE A 125 8.56 10.30 3.34
CA PHE A 125 8.16 9.26 2.42
C PHE A 125 8.11 7.90 3.14
N ALA A 126 7.04 7.14 2.95
CA ALA A 126 6.88 5.81 3.52
C ALA A 126 6.47 4.78 2.47
N ALA A 127 7.29 3.75 2.28
CA ALA A 127 6.93 2.54 1.56
C ALA A 127 6.52 1.46 2.56
N VAL A 128 5.23 1.12 2.61
CA VAL A 128 4.67 0.21 3.62
C VAL A 128 4.12 -1.02 2.95
N GLY A 129 4.36 -2.20 3.53
CA GLY A 129 3.87 -3.47 3.04
C GLY A 129 3.59 -4.43 4.19
N TYR A 130 2.98 -5.57 3.86
CA TYR A 130 2.90 -6.71 4.75
C TYR A 130 3.12 -7.98 3.95
N GLY A 131 3.86 -8.91 4.54
CA GLY A 131 4.22 -10.20 3.94
C GLY A 131 3.13 -11.27 4.11
N LEU A 132 3.57 -12.52 4.08
CA LEU A 132 2.70 -13.68 4.32
C LEU A 132 2.19 -13.68 5.76
N LEU A 133 0.90 -13.94 5.96
CA LEU A 133 0.31 -14.08 7.29
C LEU A 133 0.89 -15.27 8.08
N GLN A 134 0.75 -15.21 9.40
CA GLN A 134 1.08 -16.28 10.33
C GLN A 134 -0.12 -16.51 11.27
N VAL A 135 -0.43 -17.78 11.53
CA VAL A 135 -1.58 -18.21 12.34
C VAL A 135 -1.13 -19.18 13.44
N ASP A 136 -0.78 -20.40 13.06
CA ASP A 136 -0.22 -21.45 13.91
C ASP A 136 0.58 -22.45 13.06
N GLU A 137 1.36 -23.31 13.69
CA GLU A 137 2.31 -24.19 12.98
C GLU A 137 1.62 -25.09 11.92
N PRO A 138 0.50 -25.77 12.22
CA PRO A 138 -0.20 -26.59 11.23
C PRO A 138 -0.80 -25.78 10.08
N THR A 139 -1.44 -24.64 10.38
CA THR A 139 -2.08 -23.79 9.37
C THR A 139 -1.04 -23.13 8.48
N ASP A 140 0.05 -22.66 9.06
CA ASP A 140 1.14 -22.01 8.33
C ASP A 140 1.83 -22.96 7.35
N LYS A 141 1.94 -24.26 7.67
CA LYS A 141 2.43 -25.27 6.73
C LYS A 141 1.55 -25.36 5.48
N ILE A 142 0.22 -25.34 5.66
CA ILE A 142 -0.73 -25.41 4.56
C ILE A 142 -0.64 -24.13 3.71
N ILE A 143 -0.60 -22.97 4.37
CA ILE A 143 -0.49 -21.66 3.71
C ILE A 143 0.83 -21.55 2.93
N ARG A 144 1.97 -21.97 3.51
CA ARG A 144 3.27 -21.96 2.82
C ARG A 144 3.27 -22.85 1.59
N ARG A 145 2.75 -24.08 1.68
CA ARG A 145 2.61 -24.97 0.52
C ARG A 145 1.72 -24.35 -0.56
N PHE A 146 0.62 -23.71 -0.17
CA PHE A 146 -0.25 -23.04 -1.13
C PHE A 146 0.45 -21.84 -1.79
N TYR A 147 1.17 -21.03 -1.02
CA TYR A 147 1.91 -19.86 -1.49
C TYR A 147 3.08 -20.23 -2.42
N GLN A 148 3.90 -21.20 -2.02
CA GLN A 148 5.16 -21.54 -2.68
C GLN A 148 5.00 -22.59 -3.78
N ASP A 149 4.24 -23.66 -3.52
CA ASP A 149 4.21 -24.81 -4.43
C ASP A 149 3.05 -24.72 -5.42
N ILE A 150 1.86 -24.31 -4.93
CA ILE A 150 0.63 -24.31 -5.76
C ILE A 150 0.52 -23.02 -6.57
N THR A 151 0.61 -21.87 -5.91
CA THR A 151 0.49 -20.56 -6.56
C THR A 151 1.84 -19.95 -6.95
N GLY A 152 2.96 -20.57 -6.55
CA GLY A 152 4.33 -20.12 -6.81
C GLY A 152 4.59 -19.63 -8.24
N PRO A 153 4.32 -20.46 -9.27
CA PRO A 153 4.55 -20.11 -10.67
C PRO A 153 3.72 -18.93 -11.20
N TYR A 154 2.69 -18.51 -10.47
CA TYR A 154 1.71 -17.50 -10.88
C TYR A 154 1.95 -16.14 -10.23
N TRP A 155 2.90 -16.04 -9.29
CA TRP A 155 3.34 -14.78 -8.74
C TRP A 155 4.16 -13.99 -9.77
N ASP A 156 3.84 -12.72 -9.90
CA ASP A 156 4.71 -11.77 -10.59
C ASP A 156 6.07 -11.67 -9.90
N ALA A 157 7.14 -11.56 -10.68
CA ALA A 157 8.52 -11.46 -10.18
C ALA A 157 8.73 -10.29 -9.22
N GLU A 158 7.98 -9.21 -9.37
CA GLU A 158 8.02 -8.04 -8.49
C GLU A 158 7.58 -8.35 -7.05
N ARG A 159 6.87 -9.45 -6.82
CA ARG A 159 6.40 -9.85 -5.48
C ARG A 159 7.54 -10.12 -4.50
N LYS A 160 8.73 -10.46 -5.01
CA LYS A 160 9.96 -10.67 -4.22
C LYS A 160 10.26 -9.51 -3.27
N TYR A 161 9.97 -8.27 -3.66
CA TYR A 161 10.26 -7.10 -2.86
C TYR A 161 9.47 -7.07 -1.55
N ILE A 162 8.22 -7.54 -1.53
CA ILE A 162 7.48 -7.68 -0.27
C ILE A 162 8.05 -8.85 0.55
N ASP A 163 8.45 -9.95 -0.08
CA ASP A 163 9.01 -11.12 0.64
C ASP A 163 10.37 -10.81 1.27
N GLU A 164 11.10 -9.87 0.68
CA GLU A 164 12.34 -9.29 1.18
C GLU A 164 12.09 -8.05 2.07
N ASN A 165 10.87 -7.87 2.59
CA ASN A 165 10.46 -6.77 3.48
C ASN A 165 10.80 -5.35 2.98
N TYR A 166 10.88 -5.17 1.66
CA TYR A 166 11.35 -3.96 1.00
C TYR A 166 12.81 -3.56 1.30
N GLU A 167 13.61 -4.40 1.93
CA GLU A 167 15.03 -4.10 2.22
C GLU A 167 15.89 -4.02 0.95
N THR A 168 15.38 -4.53 -0.18
CA THR A 168 16.10 -4.63 -1.46
C THR A 168 15.61 -3.65 -2.52
N ILE A 169 14.61 -2.81 -2.22
CA ILE A 169 14.25 -1.72 -3.14
C ILE A 169 15.33 -0.63 -3.08
N PRO A 170 15.64 0.06 -4.19
CA PRO A 170 16.44 1.27 -4.10
C PRO A 170 15.71 2.27 -3.20
N PHE A 171 16.41 2.88 -2.24
CA PHE A 171 15.83 3.88 -1.35
C PHE A 171 16.81 5.06 -1.21
N PRO A 172 16.70 6.09 -2.07
CA PRO A 172 17.69 7.18 -2.16
C PRO A 172 17.46 8.28 -1.11
N PHE A 173 16.84 7.95 0.03
CA PHE A 173 16.45 8.90 1.06
C PHE A 173 17.10 8.54 2.39
N GLU A 174 17.21 9.52 3.29
CA GLU A 174 17.63 9.27 4.66
C GLU A 174 16.57 8.44 5.38
N GLU A 175 16.99 7.31 5.95
CA GLU A 175 16.15 6.42 6.73
C GLU A 175 16.22 6.75 8.21
N PHE A 176 15.12 6.51 8.92
CA PHE A 176 15.07 6.56 10.38
C PHE A 176 14.60 5.21 10.93
N GLU A 177 15.00 4.90 12.16
CA GLU A 177 14.59 3.66 12.81
C GLU A 177 13.06 3.54 12.90
N VAL A 178 12.55 2.41 12.42
CA VAL A 178 11.13 2.06 12.43
C VAL A 178 10.91 0.95 13.46
N PRO A 179 10.00 1.14 14.43
CA PRO A 179 9.69 0.08 15.38
C PRO A 179 8.97 -1.08 14.66
N ALA A 180 9.17 -2.30 15.16
CA ALA A 180 8.44 -3.45 14.65
C ALA A 180 6.93 -3.27 14.84
N MET A 181 6.16 -3.49 13.78
CA MET A 181 4.70 -3.40 13.79
C MET A 181 4.11 -4.65 13.16
N LYS A 182 2.92 -5.03 13.63
CA LYS A 182 2.16 -6.16 13.11
C LYS A 182 0.73 -5.74 12.83
N ILE A 183 0.16 -6.31 11.78
CA ILE A 183 -1.29 -6.31 11.60
C ILE A 183 -1.83 -7.53 12.35
N GLU A 184 -2.79 -7.32 13.24
CA GLU A 184 -3.46 -8.40 13.97
C GLU A 184 -4.94 -8.45 13.58
N THR A 185 -5.41 -9.64 13.23
CA THR A 185 -6.79 -9.87 12.82
C THR A 185 -7.31 -11.15 13.47
N ASN A 186 -8.58 -11.17 13.86
CA ASN A 186 -9.27 -12.39 14.27
C ASN A 186 -10.21 -12.80 13.14
N TRP A 187 -9.82 -13.81 12.37
CA TRP A 187 -10.58 -14.31 11.23
C TRP A 187 -11.13 -15.70 11.48
N ASN A 188 -12.36 -15.94 11.02
CA ASN A 188 -12.85 -17.28 10.78
C ASN A 188 -12.31 -17.85 9.45
N LEU A 189 -12.62 -19.11 9.15
CA LEU A 189 -12.13 -19.77 7.93
C LEU A 189 -12.62 -19.11 6.63
N ASP A 190 -13.85 -18.59 6.60
CA ASP A 190 -14.40 -17.93 5.42
C ASP A 190 -13.69 -16.61 5.14
N GLU A 191 -13.34 -15.86 6.19
CA GLU A 191 -12.57 -14.62 6.07
C GLU A 191 -11.13 -14.89 5.62
N LEU A 192 -10.48 -15.91 6.19
CA LEU A 192 -9.14 -16.34 5.77
C LEU A 192 -9.15 -16.76 4.30
N THR A 193 -10.08 -17.63 3.89
CA THR A 193 -10.18 -18.08 2.50
C THR A 193 -10.56 -16.93 1.56
N GLY A 194 -11.40 -16.00 2.02
CA GLY A 194 -11.70 -14.75 1.35
C GLY A 194 -10.43 -13.94 1.06
N PHE A 195 -9.58 -13.74 2.07
CA PHE A 195 -8.30 -13.05 1.94
C PHE A 195 -7.37 -13.75 0.92
N LEU A 196 -7.20 -15.07 1.03
CA LEU A 196 -6.36 -15.85 0.10
C LEU A 196 -6.83 -15.72 -1.35
N ARG A 197 -8.16 -15.69 -1.59
CA ARG A 197 -8.74 -15.47 -2.94
C ARG A 197 -8.45 -14.09 -3.52
N THR A 198 -8.00 -13.12 -2.71
CA THR A 198 -7.62 -11.79 -3.20
C THR A 198 -6.17 -11.70 -3.70
N TRP A 199 -5.37 -12.75 -3.53
CA TRP A 199 -3.99 -12.79 -3.99
C TRP A 199 -3.91 -12.73 -5.52
N SER A 200 -2.96 -11.96 -6.06
CA SER A 200 -2.81 -11.86 -7.52
C SER A 200 -2.48 -13.21 -8.15
N ALA A 201 -1.61 -14.01 -7.53
CA ALA A 201 -1.30 -15.34 -8.04
C ALA A 201 -2.51 -16.29 -8.07
N VAL A 202 -3.47 -16.17 -7.16
CA VAL A 202 -4.71 -16.97 -7.19
C VAL A 202 -5.61 -16.56 -8.36
N LYS A 203 -5.56 -15.31 -8.80
CA LYS A 203 -6.29 -14.86 -10.00
C LYS A 203 -5.60 -15.30 -11.29
N HIS A 204 -4.30 -15.56 -11.24
CA HIS A 204 -3.50 -16.00 -12.37
C HIS A 204 -3.49 -17.54 -12.50
N TYR A 205 -3.75 -18.28 -11.41
CA TYR A 205 -3.90 -19.74 -11.34
C TYR A 205 -5.13 -20.22 -12.10
#